data_AF-A0A0N4WS07-F1
#
_entry.id   AF-A0A0N4WS07-F1
#
_cell.length_a   1.000
_cell.length_b   1.000
_cell.length_c   1.000
_cell.angle_alpha   90.00
_cell.angle_beta   90.00
_cell.angle_gamma   90.00
#
_symmetry.space_group_name_H-M   'P 1'
#
loop_
_entity.id
_entity.type
_entity.pdbx_description
1 polymer ?
#
loop_
_entity_poly.entity_id
_entity_poly.type
_entity_poly.pdbx_seq_one_letter_code
_entity_poly.pdbx_strand_id
1 'polypeptide(L)'
;MDDLSDMDPGPEDDYEEDDDLRIHGEACFRYTDRRTWYEKVIRGFNKVFHKHGKEIERLPEHSIYGCFGVIEGRGTKHDCVSFTCIYMKQ
;
A
#
# COMPACT_ATOMS: atom_id res chain seq x y z
N MET A 1 -18.32 42.54 1.65
CA MET A 1 -18.04 41.52 2.66
C MET A 1 -19.17 40.54 2.51
N ASP A 2 -18.95 39.55 1.65
CA ASP A 2 -19.98 38.57 1.32
C ASP A 2 -20.08 37.59 2.49
N ASP A 3 -21.31 37.43 2.97
CA ASP A 3 -21.70 36.63 4.12
C ASP A 3 -21.55 35.15 3.75
N LEU A 4 -20.49 34.51 4.26
CA LEU A 4 -20.13 33.11 3.98
C LEU A 4 -20.93 32.11 4.84
N SER A 5 -22.05 32.53 5.45
CA SER A 5 -22.84 31.72 6.38
C SER A 5 -23.75 30.68 5.71
N ASP A 6 -23.90 30.73 4.38
CA ASP A 6 -24.78 29.83 3.59
C ASP A 6 -24.02 28.76 2.80
N MET A 7 -22.78 28.44 3.18
CA MET A 7 -22.11 27.25 2.62
C MET A 7 -22.69 26.01 3.31
N ASP A 8 -23.77 25.50 2.73
CA ASP A 8 -24.30 24.17 2.99
C ASP A 8 -23.12 23.19 2.98
N PRO A 9 -22.78 22.55 4.12
CA PRO A 9 -21.74 21.54 4.14
C PRO A 9 -22.23 20.44 3.19
N GLY A 10 -21.68 20.46 1.98
CA GLY A 10 -21.90 19.39 1.00
C GLY A 10 -21.72 18.05 1.71
N PRO A 11 -22.47 17.02 1.27
CA PRO A 11 -22.66 15.79 2.02
C PRO A 11 -21.36 15.41 2.69
N GLU A 12 -21.38 15.33 4.02
CA GLU A 12 -20.29 14.75 4.77
C GLU A 12 -20.04 13.42 4.08
N ASP A 13 -18.92 13.32 3.35
CA ASP A 13 -18.49 12.07 2.78
C ASP A 13 -18.18 11.19 4.01
N ASP A 14 -19.22 10.59 4.56
CA ASP A 14 -19.17 9.34 5.28
C ASP A 14 -18.64 8.33 4.26
N TYR A 15 -17.33 8.41 3.99
CA TYR A 15 -16.56 7.24 3.64
C TYR A 15 -16.78 6.32 4.84
N GLU A 16 -17.82 5.49 4.78
CA GLU A 16 -17.86 4.27 5.58
C GLU A 16 -16.44 3.71 5.51
N GLU A 17 -15.80 3.45 6.66
CA GLU A 17 -14.51 2.78 6.72
C GLU A 17 -14.72 1.38 6.14
N ASP A 18 -14.79 1.31 4.82
CA ASP A 18 -15.04 0.10 4.07
C ASP A 18 -13.97 -0.87 4.50
N ASP A 19 -14.44 -2.07 4.79
CA ASP A 19 -13.77 -3.22 5.37
C ASP A 19 -12.49 -3.67 4.64
N ASP A 20 -11.91 -2.87 3.76
CA ASP A 20 -10.72 -3.14 2.97
C ASP A 20 -9.49 -3.39 3.83
N LEU A 21 -8.85 -4.55 3.63
CA LEU A 21 -7.53 -4.81 4.21
C LEU A 21 -6.46 -4.05 3.41
N ARG A 22 -5.87 -3.03 4.03
CA ARG A 22 -4.75 -2.27 3.48
C ARG A 22 -3.43 -2.75 4.07
N ILE A 23 -2.56 -3.27 3.22
CA ILE A 23 -1.23 -3.73 3.59
C ILE A 23 -0.19 -2.80 2.98
N HIS A 24 0.60 -2.18 3.85
CA HIS A 24 1.75 -1.38 3.46
C HIS A 24 3.05 -2.08 3.85
N GLY A 25 4.08 -1.90 3.04
CA GLY A 25 5.41 -2.15 3.53
C GLY A 25 6.52 -1.66 2.64
N GLU A 26 7.72 -1.83 3.17
CA GLU A 26 8.95 -1.32 2.60
C GLU A 26 10.05 -2.38 2.72
N ALA A 27 10.84 -2.49 1.66
CA ALA A 27 12.07 -3.26 1.64
C ALA A 27 13.20 -2.40 1.08
N CYS A 28 14.19 -2.12 1.93
CA CYS A 28 15.41 -1.43 1.54
C CYS A 28 16.58 -2.41 1.37
N PHE A 29 17.35 -2.18 0.32
CA PHE A 29 18.50 -2.97 -0.11
C PHE A 29 19.72 -2.07 -0.15
N ARG A 30 20.88 -2.57 0.28
CA ARG A 30 22.13 -1.78 0.22
C ARG A 30 22.47 -1.49 -1.24
N TYR A 31 23.11 -0.36 -1.52
CA TYR A 31 23.56 -0.03 -2.88
C TYR A 31 24.55 -1.07 -3.46
N THR A 32 25.26 -1.80 -2.60
CA THR A 32 26.17 -2.90 -3.01
C THR A 32 25.43 -4.18 -3.39
N ASP A 33 24.11 -4.22 -3.19
CA ASP A 33 23.28 -5.35 -3.57
C ASP A 33 23.13 -5.43 -5.09
N ARG A 34 23.75 -6.45 -5.67
CA ARG A 34 23.82 -6.68 -7.12
C ARG A 34 22.56 -7.28 -7.73
N ARG A 35 21.54 -7.60 -6.92
CA ARG A 35 20.27 -8.07 -7.43
C ARG A 35 19.61 -7.02 -8.30
N THR A 36 18.92 -7.49 -9.33
CA THR A 36 18.11 -6.66 -10.22
C THR A 36 16.97 -5.99 -9.46
N TRP A 37 16.42 -4.91 -10.03
CA TRP A 37 15.22 -4.28 -9.48
C TRP A 37 14.04 -5.24 -9.39
N TYR A 38 13.86 -6.10 -10.39
CA TYR A 38 12.82 -7.12 -10.38
C TYR A 38 12.95 -8.06 -9.17
N GLU A 39 14.15 -8.60 -8.91
CA GLU A 39 14.38 -9.46 -7.75
C GLU A 39 14.18 -8.74 -6.42
N LYS A 40 14.61 -7.46 -6.32
CA LYS A 40 14.40 -6.62 -5.14
C LYS A 40 12.90 -6.40 -4.88
N VAL A 41 12.13 -6.11 -5.93
CA VAL A 41 10.67 -5.95 -5.87
C VAL A 41 9.99 -7.25 -5.40
N ILE A 42 10.29 -8.39 -6.04
CA ILE A 42 9.72 -9.69 -5.65
C ILE A 42 10.03 -10.04 -4.19
N ARG A 43 11.28 -9.80 -3.75
CA ARG A 43 11.65 -9.99 -2.34
C ARG A 43 10.91 -9.06 -1.40
N GLY A 44 10.69 -7.81 -1.81
CA GLY A 44 9.89 -6.84 -1.06
C GLY A 44 8.49 -7.38 -0.83
N PHE A 45 7.77 -7.67 -1.91
CA PHE A 45 6.42 -8.24 -1.86
C PHE A 45 6.34 -9.50 -0.99
N ASN A 46 7.23 -10.47 -1.21
CA ASN A 46 7.25 -11.70 -0.41
C ASN A 46 7.41 -11.46 1.09
N LYS A 47 8.27 -10.51 1.48
CA LYS A 47 8.48 -10.18 2.90
C LYS A 47 7.19 -9.68 3.56
N VAL A 48 6.43 -8.84 2.88
CA VAL A 48 5.21 -8.27 3.44
C VAL A 48 4.04 -9.23 3.38
N PHE A 49 3.86 -9.99 2.29
CA PHE A 49 2.83 -11.04 2.28
C PHE A 49 3.10 -12.09 3.33
N HIS A 50 4.36 -12.46 3.57
CA HIS A 50 4.70 -13.36 4.67
C HIS A 50 4.36 -12.75 6.04
N LYS A 51 4.65 -11.46 6.24
CA LYS A 51 4.32 -10.75 7.49
C LYS A 51 2.80 -10.68 7.74
N HIS A 52 2.02 -10.44 6.70
CA HIS A 52 0.56 -10.26 6.78
C HIS A 52 -0.23 -11.52 6.38
N GLY A 53 0.42 -12.68 6.28
CA GLY A 53 -0.20 -13.90 5.74
C GLY A 53 -1.48 -14.30 6.46
N LYS A 54 -1.51 -14.20 7.80
CA LYS A 54 -2.71 -14.52 8.60
C LYS A 54 -3.89 -13.56 8.36
N GLU A 55 -3.63 -12.31 8.02
CA GLU A 55 -4.67 -11.33 7.71
C GLU A 55 -5.25 -11.62 6.32
N ILE A 56 -4.37 -11.93 5.36
CA ILE A 56 -4.74 -12.31 3.99
C ILE A 56 -5.52 -13.64 3.98
N GLU A 57 -5.11 -14.63 4.78
CA GLU A 57 -5.79 -15.93 4.89
C GLU A 57 -7.22 -15.83 5.46
N ARG A 58 -7.55 -14.74 6.16
CA ARG A 58 -8.88 -14.52 6.75
C ARG A 58 -9.81 -13.75 5.81
N LEU A 59 -9.32 -13.33 4.65
CA LEU A 59 -10.16 -12.62 3.69
C LEU A 59 -11.27 -13.53 3.16
N PRO A 60 -12.48 -12.97 2.93
CA PRO A 60 -13.56 -13.70 2.27
C PRO A 60 -13.12 -14.32 0.95
N GLU A 61 -13.72 -15.46 0.60
CA GLU A 61 -13.58 -15.98 -0.76
C GLU A 61 -14.03 -14.91 -1.77
N HIS A 62 -13.30 -14.78 -2.87
CA HIS A 62 -13.52 -13.77 -3.92
C HIS A 62 -13.19 -12.31 -3.57
N SER A 63 -12.46 -12.02 -2.48
CA SER A 63 -11.91 -10.67 -2.27
C SER A 63 -11.13 -10.17 -3.48
N ILE A 64 -11.44 -8.94 -3.92
CA ILE A 64 -10.75 -8.31 -5.05
C ILE A 64 -9.45 -7.70 -4.55
N TYR A 65 -8.38 -7.85 -5.32
CA TYR A 65 -7.04 -7.49 -4.88
C TYR A 65 -6.31 -6.63 -5.91
N GLY A 66 -5.64 -5.58 -5.42
CA GLY A 66 -4.69 -4.78 -6.20
C GLY A 66 -3.49 -4.33 -5.37
N CYS A 67 -2.30 -4.29 -5.98
CA CYS A 67 -1.12 -3.70 -5.36
C CYS A 67 -0.42 -2.73 -6.30
N PHE A 68 0.10 -1.66 -5.71
CA PHE A 68 0.98 -0.72 -6.36
C PHE A 68 2.31 -0.66 -5.61
N GLY A 69 3.40 -0.54 -6.36
CA GLY A 69 4.75 -0.40 -5.82
C GLY A 69 5.44 0.83 -6.38
N VAL A 70 6.15 1.55 -5.53
CA VAL A 70 7.03 2.68 -5.88
C VAL A 70 8.45 2.27 -5.60
N ILE A 71 9.31 2.42 -6.60
CA ILE A 71 10.75 2.20 -6.48
C ILE A 71 11.39 3.54 -6.20
N GLU A 72 11.99 3.67 -5.01
CA GLU A 72 12.77 4.84 -4.65
C GLU A 72 14.27 4.50 -4.62
N GLY A 73 14.93 4.78 -5.75
CA GLY A 73 16.39 4.71 -5.84
C GLY A 73 17.02 5.94 -5.16
N ARG A 74 17.08 5.98 -3.83
CA ARG A 74 17.84 7.02 -3.12
C ARG A 74 19.34 6.70 -3.21
N GLY A 75 19.93 7.10 -4.33
CA GLY A 75 21.26 6.73 -4.85
C GLY A 75 22.50 7.03 -4.00
N THR A 76 22.40 7.21 -2.68
CA THR A 76 23.58 7.39 -1.82
C THR A 76 23.88 6.22 -0.90
N LYS A 77 22.89 5.38 -0.51
CA LYS A 77 23.15 4.22 0.38
C LYS A 77 22.21 3.03 0.19
N HIS A 78 20.94 3.26 -0.12
CA HIS A 78 19.95 2.20 -0.22
C HIS A 78 18.99 2.43 -1.38
N ASP A 79 18.63 1.31 -1.98
CA ASP A 79 17.53 1.15 -2.92
C ASP A 79 16.32 0.68 -2.13
N CYS A 80 15.25 1.46 -2.07
CA CYS A 80 14.03 1.08 -1.34
C CYS A 80 12.89 0.81 -2.32
N VAL A 81 12.11 -0.21 -2.02
CA VAL A 81 10.84 -0.50 -2.69
C VAL A 81 9.76 -0.39 -1.63
N SER A 82 8.81 0.50 -1.87
CA SER A 82 7.63 0.69 -1.03
C SER A 82 6.42 0.22 -1.81
N PHE A 83 5.46 -0.38 -1.13
CA PHE A 83 4.28 -0.89 -1.78
C PHE A 83 3.07 -0.87 -0.87
N THR A 84 1.93 -0.76 -1.52
CA THR A 84 0.61 -0.68 -0.92
C THR A 84 -0.27 -1.67 -1.66
N CYS A 85 -0.91 -2.53 -0.89
CA CYS A 85 -1.85 -3.52 -1.36
C CYS A 85 -3.21 -3.26 -0.71
N ILE A 86 -4.26 -3.34 -1.50
CA ILE A 86 -5.64 -3.16 -1.06
C ILE A 86 -6.38 -4.44 -1.43
N TYR A 87 -7.01 -5.05 -0.44
CA TYR A 87 -7.94 -6.14 -0.61
C TYR A 87 -9.33 -5.63 -0.28
N MET A 88 -10.20 -5.57 -1.28
CA MET A 88 -11.59 -5.19 -1.09
C MET A 88 -12.35 -6.40 -0.55
N LYS A 89 -12.88 -6.26 0.67
CA LYS A 89 -13.78 -7.26 1.23
C LYS A 89 -15.15 -7.05 0.56
N GLN A 90 -15.74 -8.12 0.03
CA GLN A 90 -17.09 -8.10 -0.53
C GLN A 90 -18.13 -8.32 0.56
#